data_AF-A0A2D6X145-F1
#
_entry.id   AF-A0A2D6X145-F1
#
_cell.length_a   1.000
_cell.length_b   1.000
_cell.length_c   1.000
_cell.angle_alpha   90.00
_cell.angle_beta   90.00
_cell.angle_gamma   90.00
#
_symmetry.space_group_name_H-M   'P 1'
#
loop_
_entity.id
_entity.type
_entity.pdbx_description
1 polymer ?
#
loop_
_entity_poly.entity_id
_entity_poly.type
_entity_poly.pdbx_seq_one_letter_code
_entity_poly.pdbx_strand_id
1 'polypeptide(L)'
;MALKKFGPNDLIVNTIRARPKFEFFVYDATVYYNNTPAISASHGAAGNNVLGVPAGYTSLYEYNIDRPRIDTDRIIDARKARGGTSGTGRSWQTAFNVNPHKYVLDTGQIYPFIIKDSSKQTFKTMPDDEFSSYNYGDIISGSTSAAYRIEYTDEGPQIYGGGVGKAKRYQYPMSASITREFMTGAAGVNATGAGQRQTCVDKNLLEMLVIKTFKCSPYHRHFWSLKNRLDYYGTLSEHYKVSSSHGNKETKKINLISIPSIFFGSGIQPGSLSLKWYYTGSLAGELQDTKKNGELIEVSGSNVGAVAGVVMYNEGFVLLTGSWALNQQTVKMEPGQDADKPKWIYFGAGANDGINQSNTAAAFNKIAFNLSYRGTTETQTVTMFSHARKGEANFSNNPTYLQYGQRQVQKSSSIVYEENPNRSITNVVSSSYTAHSASFRRQVYISRVGIYDDNKNLIGVATLSNPILKEEDQDYSFKIRLDI
;
A
#
# COMPACT_ATOMS: atom_id res chain seq x y z
N MET A 1 -33.78 10.55 -27.31
CA MET A 1 -32.99 9.83 -26.29
C MET A 1 -33.92 9.49 -25.13
N ALA A 2 -34.11 8.22 -24.81
CA ALA A 2 -34.93 7.81 -23.68
C ALA A 2 -34.10 7.95 -22.39
N LEU A 3 -34.58 8.75 -21.43
CA LEU A 3 -33.98 8.87 -20.10
C LEU A 3 -34.87 8.13 -19.11
N LYS A 4 -34.26 7.27 -18.29
CA LYS A 4 -34.93 6.59 -17.17
C LYS A 4 -34.31 7.12 -15.87
N LYS A 5 -35.15 7.61 -14.96
CA LYS A 5 -34.72 7.92 -13.59
C LYS A 5 -34.69 6.62 -12.78
N PHE A 6 -33.59 6.35 -12.08
CA PHE A 6 -33.50 5.19 -11.20
C PHE A 6 -34.49 5.32 -10.05
N GLY A 7 -35.28 4.26 -9.83
CA GLY A 7 -36.12 4.12 -8.64
C GLY A 7 -35.37 3.45 -7.47
N PRO A 8 -35.98 3.40 -6.27
CA PRO A 8 -35.39 2.74 -5.10
C PRO A 8 -35.05 1.25 -5.32
N ASN A 9 -35.82 0.57 -6.17
CA ASN A 9 -35.61 -0.85 -6.47
C ASN A 9 -34.60 -1.10 -7.61
N ASP A 10 -34.18 -0.05 -8.32
CA ASP A 10 -33.22 -0.18 -9.42
C ASP A 10 -31.76 -0.07 -8.91
N LEU A 11 -31.55 0.39 -7.67
CA LEU A 11 -30.25 0.63 -7.07
C LEU A 11 -30.02 -0.35 -5.92
N ILE A 12 -28.98 -1.17 -6.04
CA ILE A 12 -28.53 -2.05 -4.97
C ILE A 12 -27.11 -1.66 -4.57
N VAL A 13 -26.96 -1.19 -3.33
CA VAL A 13 -25.65 -0.94 -2.72
C VAL A 13 -25.19 -2.22 -2.05
N ASN A 14 -24.08 -2.77 -2.53
CA ASN A 14 -23.48 -4.01 -2.03
C ASN A 14 -22.03 -3.79 -1.67
N THR A 15 -21.53 -4.49 -0.67
CA THR A 15 -20.09 -4.52 -0.37
C THR A 15 -19.52 -5.86 -0.81
N ILE A 16 -18.57 -5.84 -1.75
CA ILE A 16 -17.78 -7.03 -2.06
C ILE A 16 -16.73 -7.18 -0.97
N ARG A 17 -16.69 -8.34 -0.31
CA ARG A 17 -15.61 -8.72 0.59
C ARG A 17 -14.70 -9.74 -0.08
N ALA A 18 -13.48 -9.32 -0.43
CA ALA A 18 -12.45 -10.21 -0.94
C ALA A 18 -11.50 -10.65 0.18
N ARG A 19 -10.92 -11.85 0.01
CA ARG A 19 -10.00 -12.48 0.99
C ARG A 19 -8.70 -12.92 0.31
N PRO A 20 -7.87 -11.97 -0.12
CA PRO A 20 -6.57 -12.30 -0.71
C PRO A 20 -5.71 -13.08 0.28
N LYS A 21 -4.99 -14.10 -0.21
CA LYS A 21 -4.01 -14.85 0.57
C LYS A 21 -2.67 -14.12 0.52
N PHE A 22 -2.03 -13.99 1.67
CA PHE A 22 -0.69 -13.43 1.81
C PHE A 22 0.23 -14.45 2.49
N GLU A 23 1.47 -14.46 2.04
CA GLU A 23 2.50 -15.35 2.56
C GLU A 23 3.83 -14.60 2.67
N PHE A 24 4.42 -14.63 3.85
CA PHE A 24 5.76 -14.12 4.11
C PHE A 24 6.65 -15.29 4.51
N PHE A 25 7.73 -15.48 3.77
CA PHE A 25 8.75 -16.45 4.10
C PHE A 25 10.01 -15.70 4.52
N VAL A 26 10.59 -16.04 5.66
CA VAL A 26 11.81 -15.41 6.17
C VAL A 26 12.88 -16.48 6.24
N TYR A 27 13.97 -16.25 5.53
CA TYR A 27 15.11 -17.16 5.48
C TYR A 27 16.37 -16.33 5.38
N ASP A 28 17.36 -16.66 6.21
CA ASP A 28 18.68 -16.03 6.19
C ASP A 28 18.61 -14.48 6.20
N ALA A 29 17.82 -13.94 7.13
CA ALA A 29 17.60 -12.49 7.28
C ALA A 29 17.02 -11.77 6.05
N THR A 30 16.47 -12.53 5.12
CA THR A 30 15.78 -12.02 3.95
C THR A 30 14.30 -12.39 4.05
N VAL A 31 13.44 -11.41 3.83
CA VAL A 31 11.99 -11.60 3.76
C VAL A 31 11.63 -11.83 2.29
N TYR A 32 10.69 -12.73 2.04
CA TYR A 32 10.09 -13.01 0.75
C TYR A 32 8.59 -12.87 0.88
N TYR A 33 7.96 -12.17 -0.06
CA TYR A 33 6.52 -11.93 -0.09
C TYR A 33 5.91 -12.72 -1.24
N ASN A 34 4.88 -13.54 -0.97
CA ASN A 34 4.17 -14.38 -1.93
C ASN A 34 5.07 -15.22 -2.85
N ASN A 35 6.24 -15.64 -2.36
CA ASN A 35 7.27 -16.36 -3.13
C ASN A 35 7.66 -15.67 -4.45
N THR A 36 7.49 -14.35 -4.54
CA THR A 36 7.96 -13.59 -5.71
C THR A 36 9.48 -13.44 -5.60
N PRO A 37 10.26 -14.00 -6.53
CA PRO A 37 11.70 -13.81 -6.52
C PRO A 37 12.04 -12.34 -6.78
N ALA A 38 13.14 -11.87 -6.20
CA ALA A 38 13.71 -10.59 -6.63
C ALA A 38 14.23 -10.77 -8.06
N ILE A 39 13.62 -10.07 -9.01
CA ILE A 39 14.06 -10.09 -10.41
C ILE A 39 15.12 -9.00 -10.55
N SER A 40 16.33 -9.38 -10.96
CA SER A 40 17.39 -8.41 -11.24
C SER A 40 16.91 -7.45 -12.32
N ALA A 41 16.91 -6.16 -12.01
CA ALA A 41 16.51 -5.13 -12.96
C ALA A 41 17.67 -4.82 -13.91
N SER A 42 17.38 -4.28 -15.10
CA SER A 42 18.40 -3.78 -16.05
C SER A 42 19.10 -2.48 -15.58
N HIS A 43 18.87 -2.05 -14.34
CA HIS A 43 19.34 -0.81 -13.76
C HIS A 43 20.74 -1.04 -13.19
N GLY A 44 21.75 -0.41 -13.80
CA GLY A 44 23.19 -0.64 -13.55
C GLY A 44 23.76 -0.29 -12.17
N ALA A 45 23.11 -0.71 -11.08
CA ALA A 45 23.74 -0.83 -9.77
C ALA A 45 23.43 -2.23 -9.22
N ALA A 46 24.49 -3.01 -8.96
CA ALA A 46 24.38 -4.37 -8.45
C ALA A 46 23.48 -4.41 -7.19
N GLY A 47 22.45 -5.28 -7.20
CA GLY A 47 21.59 -5.53 -6.03
C GLY A 47 20.15 -5.01 -6.10
N ASN A 48 19.76 -4.33 -7.19
CA ASN A 48 18.41 -3.73 -7.28
C ASN A 48 17.40 -4.61 -8.04
N ASN A 49 16.27 -4.89 -7.36
CA ASN A 49 15.08 -5.54 -7.93
C ASN A 49 14.34 -4.58 -8.89
N VAL A 50 13.60 -5.12 -9.87
CA VAL A 50 12.72 -4.37 -10.80
C VAL A 50 11.83 -3.35 -10.07
N LEU A 51 11.39 -3.70 -8.86
CA LEU A 51 10.53 -2.89 -8.01
C LEU A 51 11.24 -1.73 -7.29
N GLY A 52 12.57 -1.60 -7.41
CA GLY A 52 13.35 -0.56 -6.73
C GLY A 52 13.37 -0.67 -5.21
N VAL A 53 13.05 -1.86 -4.67
CA VAL A 53 12.97 -2.18 -3.23
C VAL A 53 13.70 -3.49 -2.92
N PRO A 54 14.15 -3.72 -1.67
CA PRO A 54 14.73 -4.99 -1.26
C PRO A 54 13.73 -6.16 -1.42
N ALA A 55 14.24 -7.39 -1.40
CA ALA A 55 13.39 -8.58 -1.42
C ALA A 55 12.39 -8.59 -0.24
N GLY A 56 11.15 -8.98 -0.50
CA GLY A 56 10.09 -9.04 0.52
C GLY A 56 9.45 -7.69 0.88
N TYR A 57 9.84 -6.62 0.19
CA TYR A 57 9.19 -5.31 0.29
C TYR A 57 8.27 -5.07 -0.90
N THR A 58 7.20 -4.32 -0.65
CA THR A 58 6.37 -3.72 -1.71
C THR A 58 6.70 -2.23 -1.83
N SER A 59 6.87 -1.74 -3.05
CA SER A 59 6.98 -0.29 -3.31
C SER A 59 5.62 0.36 -3.07
N LEU A 60 5.57 1.47 -2.32
CA LEU A 60 4.30 2.13 -1.99
C LEU A 60 3.87 3.16 -3.03
N TYR A 61 4.85 3.77 -3.72
CA TYR A 61 4.63 4.86 -4.67
C TYR A 61 5.10 4.53 -6.08
N GLU A 62 5.64 3.33 -6.30
CA GLU A 62 6.04 2.83 -7.61
C GLU A 62 7.02 3.74 -8.37
N TYR A 63 7.79 4.57 -7.64
CA TYR A 63 8.81 5.41 -8.24
C TYR A 63 9.97 4.58 -8.75
N ASN A 64 10.43 4.92 -9.95
CA ASN A 64 11.58 4.30 -10.61
C ASN A 64 11.46 2.77 -10.77
N ILE A 65 10.24 2.22 -10.85
CA ILE A 65 10.03 0.82 -11.24
C ILE A 65 10.48 0.63 -12.68
N ASP A 66 11.40 -0.31 -12.87
CA ASP A 66 11.97 -0.70 -14.15
C ASP A 66 12.42 0.47 -15.06
N ARG A 67 12.78 1.62 -14.47
CA ARG A 67 13.09 2.85 -15.22
C ARG A 67 14.59 3.00 -15.52
N PRO A 68 15.05 2.71 -16.76
CA PRO A 68 16.47 2.54 -17.07
C PRO A 68 17.25 3.82 -16.76
N ARG A 69 18.42 3.66 -16.15
CA ARG A 69 19.36 4.77 -15.99
C ARG A 69 19.99 5.05 -17.34
N ILE A 70 19.54 6.11 -17.99
CA ILE A 70 20.04 6.57 -19.29
C ILE A 70 20.62 7.97 -19.15
N ASP A 71 21.81 8.22 -19.67
CA ASP A 71 22.29 9.60 -19.74
C ASP A 71 21.50 10.31 -20.83
N THR A 72 20.55 11.19 -20.46
CA THR A 72 19.73 11.91 -21.45
C THR A 72 20.44 13.13 -22.03
N ASP A 73 21.70 13.35 -21.66
CA ASP A 73 22.52 14.54 -21.98
C ASP A 73 21.87 15.87 -21.51
N ARG A 74 20.86 15.78 -20.63
CA ARG A 74 20.21 16.94 -20.00
C ARG A 74 20.70 17.10 -18.56
N ILE A 75 20.73 18.34 -18.10
CA ILE A 75 21.04 18.70 -16.72
C ILE A 75 19.73 19.19 -16.07
N ILE A 76 19.33 18.57 -14.96
CA ILE A 76 18.06 18.90 -14.27
C ILE A 76 18.15 20.23 -13.51
N ASP A 77 19.33 20.54 -12.97
CA ASP A 77 19.62 21.85 -12.37
C ASP A 77 21.02 22.31 -12.79
N ALA A 78 21.03 23.32 -13.66
CA ALA A 78 22.20 24.12 -13.90
C ALA A 78 22.10 25.32 -12.95
N ARG A 79 22.56 25.18 -11.69
CA ARG A 79 22.99 26.36 -10.95
C ARG A 79 24.06 26.99 -11.82
N LYS A 80 23.72 28.10 -12.49
CA LYS A 80 24.63 28.79 -13.40
C LYS A 80 26.01 28.83 -12.74
N ALA A 81 26.99 28.20 -13.37
CA ALA A 81 28.39 28.55 -13.21
C ALA A 81 28.56 30.00 -13.72
N ARG A 82 27.96 30.97 -13.05
CA ARG A 82 28.20 32.40 -13.27
C ARG A 82 29.41 32.75 -12.41
N GLY A 83 30.57 32.34 -12.90
CA GLY A 83 31.84 32.56 -12.25
C GLY A 83 32.93 31.80 -12.98
N GLY A 84 33.32 32.29 -14.17
CA GLY A 84 34.44 31.72 -14.91
C GLY A 84 34.42 32.07 -16.38
N THR A 85 34.87 33.28 -16.67
CA THR A 85 35.51 33.79 -17.90
C THR A 85 35.15 33.14 -19.24
N SER A 86 34.58 33.96 -20.12
CA SER A 86 34.52 33.80 -21.56
C SER A 86 35.82 33.22 -22.12
N GLY A 87 35.74 31.97 -22.57
CA GLY A 87 36.79 31.26 -23.27
C GLY A 87 36.14 30.20 -24.13
N THR A 88 36.31 30.35 -25.44
CA THR A 88 35.89 29.46 -26.51
C THR A 88 36.21 28.00 -26.22
N GLY A 89 35.23 27.11 -26.38
CA GLY A 89 35.41 25.66 -26.40
C GLY A 89 35.66 25.04 -25.04
N ARG A 90 34.59 24.62 -24.34
CA ARG A 90 34.71 23.71 -23.20
C ARG A 90 33.93 22.43 -23.47
N SER A 91 34.67 21.37 -23.76
CA SER A 91 34.18 19.99 -23.64
C SER A 91 33.65 19.79 -22.22
N TRP A 92 32.38 19.39 -22.12
CA TRP A 92 31.66 19.16 -20.86
C TRP A 92 32.26 18.05 -19.97
N GLN A 93 33.34 17.40 -20.40
CA GLN A 93 34.00 16.28 -19.71
C GLN A 93 34.93 16.68 -18.54
N THR A 94 35.47 17.91 -18.48
CA THR A 94 36.44 18.26 -17.42
C THR A 94 35.84 18.91 -16.18
N ALA A 95 34.54 19.24 -16.18
CA ALA A 95 33.82 19.70 -14.99
C ALA A 95 33.31 18.56 -14.09
N PHE A 96 33.35 17.31 -14.57
CA PHE A 96 32.93 16.11 -13.84
C PHE A 96 33.81 15.78 -12.62
N ASN A 97 35.10 16.10 -12.69
CA ASN A 97 36.08 15.59 -11.72
C ASN A 97 36.41 16.57 -10.57
N VAL A 98 35.78 17.75 -10.53
CA VAL A 98 36.21 18.83 -9.62
C VAL A 98 35.18 19.18 -8.55
N ASN A 99 33.89 18.86 -8.72
CA ASN A 99 32.84 19.08 -7.70
C ASN A 99 31.59 18.22 -8.02
N PRO A 100 31.40 17.04 -7.41
CA PRO A 100 30.24 16.17 -7.68
C PRO A 100 28.88 16.79 -7.24
N HIS A 101 28.88 17.87 -6.46
CA HIS A 101 27.67 18.49 -5.91
C HIS A 101 27.06 19.62 -6.77
N LYS A 102 27.56 19.89 -7.99
CA LYS A 102 27.13 21.07 -8.77
C LYS A 102 26.07 20.81 -9.83
N TYR A 103 25.85 19.56 -10.26
CA TYR A 103 24.88 19.24 -11.32
C TYR A 103 24.26 17.87 -11.08
N VAL A 104 22.95 17.75 -11.28
CA VAL A 104 22.29 16.44 -11.41
C VAL A 104 22.06 16.18 -12.89
N LEU A 105 22.71 15.13 -13.40
CA LEU A 105 22.41 14.62 -14.73
C LEU A 105 20.99 14.07 -14.74
N ASP A 106 20.24 14.41 -15.78
CA ASP A 106 19.00 13.71 -16.06
C ASP A 106 19.36 12.29 -16.51
N THR A 107 19.28 11.37 -15.56
CA THR A 107 19.51 9.95 -15.84
C THR A 107 18.23 9.24 -16.32
N GLY A 108 17.19 9.99 -16.66
CA GLY A 108 15.87 9.43 -16.90
C GLY A 108 15.29 8.78 -15.65
N GLN A 109 15.66 9.21 -14.44
CA GLN A 109 15.10 8.73 -13.16
C GLN A 109 14.38 9.86 -12.40
N ILE A 110 13.54 9.49 -11.43
CA ILE A 110 12.82 10.41 -10.54
C ILE A 110 13.70 10.70 -9.32
N TYR A 111 13.87 11.99 -9.04
CA TYR A 111 14.68 12.54 -7.96
C TYR A 111 13.82 13.43 -7.05
N PRO A 112 14.15 13.55 -5.75
CA PRO A 112 13.42 14.44 -4.85
C PRO A 112 13.95 15.87 -5.03
N PHE A 113 13.20 16.76 -5.70
CA PHE A 113 13.66 18.13 -6.01
C PHE A 113 12.81 19.27 -5.39
N ILE A 114 11.67 18.97 -4.77
CA ILE A 114 10.72 19.98 -4.33
C ILE A 114 10.30 19.74 -2.89
N ILE A 115 10.44 20.77 -2.05
CA ILE A 115 9.96 20.78 -0.67
C ILE A 115 8.95 21.93 -0.53
N LYS A 116 7.88 21.66 0.21
CA LYS A 116 6.87 22.66 0.55
C LYS A 116 7.37 23.49 1.72
N ASP A 117 7.27 24.81 1.63
CA ASP A 117 7.70 25.69 2.71
C ASP A 117 6.90 25.46 4.02
N SER A 118 7.42 25.99 5.14
CA SER A 118 6.75 25.90 6.45
C SER A 118 5.32 26.45 6.41
N SER A 119 5.05 27.43 5.53
CA SER A 119 3.73 28.05 5.37
C SER A 119 2.75 27.23 4.53
N LYS A 120 3.20 26.15 3.87
CA LYS A 120 2.46 25.35 2.88
C LYS A 120 1.92 26.17 1.69
N GLN A 121 2.40 27.38 1.47
CA GLN A 121 1.91 28.27 0.42
C GLN A 121 2.77 28.17 -0.85
N THR A 122 4.05 27.81 -0.73
CA THR A 122 4.97 27.84 -1.86
C THR A 122 5.93 26.65 -1.93
N PHE A 123 6.33 26.28 -3.14
CA PHE A 123 7.39 25.31 -3.42
C PHE A 123 8.73 26.05 -3.49
N LYS A 124 9.77 25.57 -2.80
CA LYS A 124 11.13 26.13 -2.90
C LYS A 124 12.18 25.04 -3.10
N THR A 125 13.27 25.39 -3.76
CA THR A 125 14.51 24.61 -3.81
C THR A 125 15.32 24.85 -2.51
N MET A 126 15.95 23.82 -1.95
CA MET A 126 16.80 23.93 -0.74
C MET A 126 18.26 23.54 -1.06
N PRO A 127 19.26 24.22 -0.45
CA PRO A 127 20.67 23.85 -0.56
C PRO A 127 21.07 22.70 0.40
N ASP A 128 22.18 22.02 0.09
CA ASP A 128 22.67 20.80 0.76
C ASP A 128 22.94 20.96 2.26
N ASP A 129 23.33 22.17 2.68
CA ASP A 129 23.60 22.54 4.07
C ASP A 129 22.32 22.65 4.92
N GLU A 130 21.16 22.88 4.28
CA GLU A 130 19.84 22.81 4.92
C GLU A 130 19.25 21.37 4.90
N PHE A 131 19.71 20.50 3.98
CA PHE A 131 19.15 19.16 3.67
C PHE A 131 20.02 18.01 4.23
N SER A 132 20.22 17.89 5.56
CA SER A 132 21.06 16.80 6.10
C SER A 132 20.36 15.43 6.16
N SER A 133 20.35 14.69 5.04
CA SER A 133 20.46 13.21 4.97
C SER A 133 20.49 12.61 3.55
N TYR A 134 20.28 13.39 2.49
CA TYR A 134 20.52 12.94 1.11
C TYR A 134 21.63 13.77 0.49
N ASN A 135 22.50 13.12 -0.26
CA ASN A 135 23.44 13.81 -1.10
C ASN A 135 22.71 14.37 -2.32
N TYR A 136 23.16 15.53 -2.78
CA TYR A 136 22.68 16.12 -4.03
C TYR A 136 22.85 15.12 -5.18
N GLY A 137 21.74 14.73 -5.82
CA GLY A 137 21.72 13.70 -6.88
C GLY A 137 21.31 12.30 -6.42
N ASP A 138 20.89 12.10 -5.18
CA ASP A 138 20.36 10.81 -4.71
C ASP A 138 19.06 10.42 -5.44
N ILE A 139 19.03 9.19 -5.96
CA ILE A 139 17.87 8.61 -6.64
C ILE A 139 16.86 8.18 -5.59
N ILE A 140 15.57 8.53 -5.76
CA ILE A 140 14.52 7.97 -4.90
C ILE A 140 14.42 6.47 -5.21
N SER A 141 14.92 5.64 -4.31
CA SER A 141 14.65 4.21 -4.29
C SER A 141 13.51 3.93 -3.32
N GLY A 142 12.77 2.84 -3.53
CA GLY A 142 11.74 2.42 -2.57
C GLY A 142 12.32 2.01 -1.20
N SER A 143 13.64 1.80 -1.09
CA SER A 143 14.38 1.61 0.17
C SER A 143 14.70 2.90 0.94
N THR A 144 14.58 4.08 0.32
CA THR A 144 15.01 5.37 0.90
C THR A 144 13.83 6.34 1.02
N SER A 145 13.53 6.81 2.24
CA SER A 145 12.38 7.66 2.61
C SER A 145 12.23 8.97 1.78
N ALA A 146 11.19 9.14 0.95
CA ALA A 146 11.19 10.20 -0.08
C ALA A 146 10.96 11.65 0.39
N ALA A 147 10.67 11.92 1.66
CA ALA A 147 10.55 13.31 2.10
C ALA A 147 10.74 13.42 3.61
N TYR A 148 11.38 14.52 4.03
CA TYR A 148 11.30 15.02 5.37
C TYR A 148 10.30 16.19 5.43
N ARG A 149 9.61 16.35 6.55
CA ARG A 149 9.06 17.65 6.99
C ARG A 149 10.02 18.19 8.05
N ILE A 150 10.50 19.42 7.90
CA ILE A 150 11.18 20.18 8.97
C ILE A 150 10.12 21.14 9.52
N GLU A 151 9.70 20.92 10.77
CA GLU A 151 9.01 21.96 11.53
C GLU A 151 10.08 22.86 12.15
N TYR A 152 10.20 24.09 11.67
CA TYR A 152 10.91 25.14 12.41
C TYR A 152 9.98 25.59 13.53
N THR A 153 10.41 25.44 14.78
CA THR A 153 9.77 26.13 15.91
C THR A 153 10.19 27.59 15.86
N ASP A 154 9.27 28.51 16.18
CA ASP A 154 9.49 29.98 16.13
C ASP A 154 10.54 30.51 17.11
N GLU A 155 11.20 29.64 17.87
CA GLU A 155 12.30 30.00 18.73
C GLU A 155 13.59 30.02 17.91
N GLY A 156 14.12 31.23 17.69
CA GLY A 156 15.35 31.49 16.95
C GLY A 156 16.56 30.66 17.40
N PRO A 157 17.69 30.73 16.67
CA PRO A 157 18.82 29.81 16.84
C PRO A 157 19.46 30.00 18.23
N GLN A 158 19.11 29.14 19.19
CA GLN A 158 19.83 29.03 20.45
C GLN A 158 21.10 28.23 20.19
N ILE A 159 22.21 28.94 20.00
CA ILE A 159 23.56 28.37 19.99
C ILE A 159 23.88 27.94 21.41
N TYR A 160 23.75 26.65 21.70
CA TYR A 160 24.47 26.02 22.81
C TYR A 160 25.16 24.76 22.31
N GLY A 161 26.48 24.86 22.19
CA GLY A 161 27.44 23.76 22.14
C GLY A 161 27.12 22.58 21.24
N GLY A 162 27.59 22.62 19.98
CA GLY A 162 27.90 21.41 19.21
C GLY A 162 26.72 20.46 18.93
N GLY A 163 25.70 20.96 18.25
CA GLY A 163 24.64 20.12 17.70
C GLY A 163 23.57 20.97 17.04
N VAL A 164 23.53 20.97 15.70
CA VAL A 164 22.52 21.67 14.90
C VAL A 164 21.12 21.32 15.41
N GLY A 165 20.28 22.35 15.60
CA GLY A 165 18.92 22.24 16.14
C GLY A 165 18.15 21.09 15.52
N LYS A 166 17.60 20.22 16.38
CA LYS A 166 16.91 19.00 15.98
C LYS A 166 15.57 19.34 15.32
N ALA A 167 15.59 19.56 14.01
CA ALA A 167 14.38 19.47 13.19
C ALA A 167 13.68 18.13 13.49
N LYS A 168 12.38 18.17 13.84
CA LYS A 168 11.55 16.95 13.86
C LYS A 168 11.40 16.46 12.43
N ARG A 169 12.13 15.41 12.08
CA ARG A 169 12.15 14.80 10.74
C ARG A 169 10.97 13.85 10.60
N TYR A 170 9.99 14.16 9.75
CA TYR A 170 8.93 13.21 9.38
C TYR A 170 9.31 12.52 8.08
N GLN A 171 9.78 11.28 8.16
CA GLN A 171 10.09 10.44 7.01
C GLN A 171 8.84 9.66 6.57
N TYR A 172 8.49 9.74 5.29
CA TYR A 172 7.48 8.85 4.71
C TYR A 172 8.14 7.52 4.30
N PRO A 173 7.60 6.37 4.73
CA PRO A 173 8.07 5.08 4.26
C PRO A 173 7.81 4.96 2.76
N MET A 174 8.81 4.52 1.99
CA MET A 174 8.69 4.33 0.53
C MET A 174 8.41 2.89 0.12
N SER A 175 8.58 1.99 1.07
CA SER A 175 8.26 0.58 0.93
C SER A 175 7.69 0.06 2.24
N ALA A 176 6.99 -1.07 2.15
CA ALA A 176 6.46 -1.77 3.29
C ALA A 176 6.88 -3.24 3.23
N SER A 177 7.19 -3.80 4.39
CA SER A 177 7.39 -5.23 4.63
C SER A 177 6.98 -5.53 6.07
N ILE A 178 6.89 -6.81 6.43
CA ILE A 178 6.73 -7.19 7.83
C ILE A 178 7.99 -6.80 8.61
N THR A 179 7.83 -6.45 9.87
CA THR A 179 8.97 -6.18 10.76
C THR A 179 8.82 -6.95 12.06
N ARG A 180 9.96 -7.39 12.60
CA ARG A 180 10.03 -8.00 13.92
C ARG A 180 10.60 -7.00 14.90
N GLU A 181 10.01 -6.96 16.08
CA GLU A 181 10.52 -6.25 17.24
C GLU A 181 10.61 -7.23 18.41
N PHE A 182 11.83 -7.51 18.85
CA PHE A 182 12.08 -8.42 19.96
C PHE A 182 12.33 -7.64 21.25
N MET A 183 11.46 -7.85 22.23
CA MET A 183 11.62 -7.34 23.59
C MET A 183 12.37 -8.38 24.41
N THR A 184 13.62 -8.07 24.75
CA THR A 184 14.31 -8.80 25.81
C THR A 184 13.61 -8.45 27.12
N GLY A 185 13.08 -9.46 27.82
CA GLY A 185 12.30 -9.26 29.04
C GLY A 185 13.06 -8.37 30.02
N ALA A 186 12.31 -7.54 30.74
CA ALA A 186 12.83 -6.43 31.52
C ALA A 186 13.39 -5.27 30.67
N ALA A 187 12.64 -4.85 29.65
CA ALA A 187 12.78 -3.54 29.05
C ALA A 187 12.60 -2.43 30.10
N GLY A 188 13.70 -2.09 30.78
CA GLY A 188 13.76 -1.07 31.84
C GLY A 188 14.32 -1.52 33.19
N VAL A 189 14.77 -2.77 33.37
CA VAL A 189 15.42 -3.17 34.63
C VAL A 189 16.94 -3.17 34.45
N ASN A 190 17.55 -2.05 34.84
CA ASN A 190 18.93 -1.57 34.70
C ASN A 190 19.19 -0.84 33.37
N ALA A 191 18.98 0.47 33.24
CA ALA A 191 19.39 1.53 34.17
C ALA A 191 18.25 2.10 35.04
N THR A 192 18.26 1.77 36.33
CA THR A 192 17.58 2.46 37.44
C THR A 192 16.10 2.87 37.22
N GLY A 193 15.17 1.90 37.28
CA GLY A 193 13.76 2.18 37.58
C GLY A 193 12.75 1.30 36.84
N ALA A 194 12.30 0.23 37.48
CA ALA A 194 11.28 -0.67 36.95
C ALA A 194 9.92 0.02 36.74
N GLY A 195 9.22 -0.33 35.65
CA GLY A 195 7.78 -0.07 35.48
C GLY A 195 7.37 1.32 34.98
N GLN A 196 8.32 2.15 34.50
CA GLN A 196 7.96 3.39 33.82
C GLN A 196 8.23 3.25 32.32
N ARG A 197 7.37 3.84 31.48
CA ARG A 197 7.79 4.26 30.13
C ARG A 197 9.12 4.97 30.36
N GLN A 198 10.23 4.43 29.88
CA GLN A 198 11.54 5.09 29.97
C GLN A 198 11.55 6.23 28.96
N THR A 199 10.63 7.17 29.16
CA THR A 199 10.76 8.53 28.71
C THR A 199 11.89 9.07 29.56
N CYS A 200 13.05 9.26 28.96
CA CYS A 200 14.07 10.22 29.37
C CYS A 200 13.45 11.63 29.51
N VAL A 201 12.50 11.77 30.42
CA VAL A 201 12.06 13.03 30.99
C VAL A 201 13.24 13.47 31.84
N ASP A 202 13.81 14.64 31.55
CA ASP A 202 14.77 15.24 32.47
C ASP A 202 14.07 15.42 33.83
N LYS A 203 14.45 14.60 34.80
CA LYS A 203 14.17 14.89 36.21
C LYS A 203 15.25 15.87 36.64
N ASN A 204 15.09 17.15 36.31
CA ASN A 204 15.88 18.18 36.96
C ASN A 204 15.51 18.13 38.45
N LEU A 205 16.43 17.65 39.29
CA LEU A 205 16.22 17.36 40.70
C LEU A 205 16.04 18.62 41.58
N LEU A 206 15.92 19.82 40.99
CA LEU A 206 15.97 21.07 41.75
C LEU A 206 14.85 22.08 41.54
N GLU A 207 13.92 21.96 40.59
CA GLU A 207 12.88 23.00 40.44
C GLU A 207 11.50 22.45 40.10
N MET A 208 10.52 22.84 40.92
CA MET A 208 9.08 22.52 40.90
C MET A 208 8.32 23.09 39.68
N LEU A 209 8.96 23.22 38.52
CA LEU A 209 8.34 23.80 37.32
C LEU A 209 8.84 23.09 36.05
N VAL A 210 8.46 21.82 35.84
CA VAL A 210 9.05 21.01 34.75
C VAL A 210 8.09 20.81 33.59
N ILE A 211 8.31 21.56 32.52
CA ILE A 211 7.97 21.15 31.15
C ILE A 211 8.71 19.84 30.89
N LYS A 212 7.96 18.74 30.71
CA LYS A 212 8.52 17.40 30.47
C LYS A 212 9.06 17.30 29.04
N THR A 213 10.32 17.68 28.84
CA THR A 213 11.00 17.48 27.56
C THR A 213 11.55 16.06 27.48
N PHE A 214 11.23 15.32 26.41
CA PHE A 214 11.74 13.97 26.15
C PHE A 214 13.13 14.03 25.49
N LYS A 215 14.18 13.50 26.12
CA LYS A 215 15.58 13.53 25.63
C LYS A 215 15.94 12.47 24.56
N CYS A 216 15.07 11.51 24.30
CA CYS A 216 15.35 10.26 23.57
C CYS A 216 14.05 9.54 23.16
N SER A 217 14.16 8.57 22.25
CA SER A 217 13.04 7.73 21.81
C SER A 217 12.73 6.64 22.85
N PRO A 218 11.46 6.39 23.20
CA PRO A 218 11.09 5.34 24.15
C PRO A 218 11.41 3.94 23.59
N TYR A 219 12.03 3.10 24.41
CA TYR A 219 12.21 1.68 24.12
C TYR A 219 10.85 0.97 23.99
N HIS A 220 10.74 0.09 23.01
CA HIS A 220 9.53 -0.69 22.70
C HIS A 220 8.22 0.08 22.54
N ARG A 221 8.30 1.19 21.81
CA ARG A 221 7.19 2.09 21.47
C ARG A 221 5.93 1.38 20.96
N HIS A 222 6.04 0.36 20.13
CA HIS A 222 4.86 -0.32 19.58
C HIS A 222 4.11 -1.10 20.66
N PHE A 223 4.80 -1.91 21.47
CA PHE A 223 4.18 -2.60 22.61
C PHE A 223 3.49 -1.62 23.58
N TRP A 224 4.18 -0.55 23.99
CA TRP A 224 3.61 0.44 24.92
C TRP A 224 2.43 1.22 24.33
N SER A 225 2.34 1.34 23.01
CA SER A 225 1.16 1.91 22.33
C SER A 225 -0.02 0.95 22.27
N LEU A 226 0.25 -0.36 22.24
CA LEU A 226 -0.77 -1.40 22.14
C LEU A 226 -1.33 -1.83 23.49
N LYS A 227 -0.70 -1.45 24.62
CA LYS A 227 -1.10 -1.86 25.98
C LYS A 227 -2.61 -1.76 26.26
N ASN A 228 -3.20 -0.59 26.05
CA ASN A 228 -4.64 -0.37 26.28
C ASN A 228 -5.50 -1.24 25.36
N ARG A 229 -5.03 -1.46 24.12
CA ARG A 229 -5.75 -2.27 23.14
C ARG A 229 -5.66 -3.76 23.44
N LEU A 230 -4.52 -4.23 23.95
CA LEU A 230 -4.35 -5.58 24.47
C LEU A 230 -5.31 -5.84 25.64
N ASP A 231 -5.41 -4.94 26.61
CA ASP A 231 -6.34 -5.12 27.73
C ASP A 231 -7.80 -5.09 27.28
N TYR A 232 -8.15 -4.28 26.28
CA TYR A 232 -9.48 -4.29 25.66
C TYR A 232 -9.85 -5.66 25.06
N TYR A 233 -8.91 -6.31 24.35
CA TYR A 233 -9.09 -7.67 23.83
C TYR A 233 -9.04 -8.76 24.91
N GLY A 234 -8.76 -8.41 26.18
CA GLY A 234 -8.85 -9.30 27.33
C GLY A 234 -10.24 -9.92 27.54
N THR A 235 -11.27 -9.41 26.88
CA THR A 235 -12.63 -9.98 26.82
C THR A 235 -12.72 -11.22 25.92
N LEU A 236 -11.85 -11.36 24.91
CA LEU A 236 -11.81 -12.50 23.99
C LEU A 236 -10.99 -13.66 24.57
N SER A 237 -9.88 -13.33 25.23
CA SER A 237 -9.01 -14.29 25.91
C SER A 237 -8.17 -13.61 26.98
N GLU A 238 -7.92 -14.32 28.09
CA GLU A 238 -7.01 -13.87 29.14
C GLU A 238 -5.56 -13.74 28.65
N HIS A 239 -5.21 -14.42 27.54
CA HIS A 239 -3.91 -14.31 26.90
C HIS A 239 -3.66 -12.93 26.27
N TYR A 240 -4.67 -12.08 26.07
CA TYR A 240 -4.46 -10.70 25.63
C TYR A 240 -4.06 -9.76 26.76
N LYS A 241 -4.60 -9.95 27.97
CA LYS A 241 -4.36 -9.08 29.12
C LYS A 241 -2.87 -8.91 29.39
N VAL A 242 -2.45 -7.68 29.65
CA VAL A 242 -1.03 -7.33 29.87
C VAL A 242 -0.53 -7.97 31.16
N SER A 243 -1.37 -8.00 32.20
CA SER A 243 -1.13 -8.73 33.45
C SER A 243 -2.27 -9.71 33.69
N SER A 244 -1.95 -11.00 33.80
CA SER A 244 -2.93 -12.06 34.04
C SER A 244 -2.30 -13.27 34.71
N SER A 245 -3.08 -14.34 34.90
CA SER A 245 -2.57 -15.64 35.40
C SER A 245 -1.46 -16.23 34.53
N HIS A 246 -1.40 -15.85 33.25
CA HIS A 246 -0.34 -16.21 32.31
C HIS A 246 0.91 -15.32 32.42
N GLY A 247 0.97 -14.45 33.43
CA GLY A 247 2.09 -13.59 33.80
C GLY A 247 2.04 -12.17 33.24
N ASN A 248 2.99 -11.33 33.67
CA ASN A 248 3.06 -9.93 33.25
C ASN A 248 3.90 -9.78 31.96
N LYS A 249 3.28 -9.27 30.91
CA LYS A 249 3.90 -8.98 29.61
C LYS A 249 4.95 -7.87 29.68
N GLU A 250 4.82 -6.92 30.62
CA GLU A 250 5.76 -5.80 30.74
C GLU A 250 7.17 -6.25 31.15
N THR A 251 7.27 -7.38 31.85
CA THR A 251 8.53 -7.91 32.36
C THR A 251 9.05 -9.11 31.56
N LYS A 252 8.22 -9.69 30.69
CA LYS A 252 8.55 -10.91 29.94
C LYS A 252 9.26 -10.61 28.62
N LYS A 253 10.03 -11.59 28.13
CA LYS A 253 10.49 -11.60 26.73
C LYS A 253 9.27 -11.70 25.82
N ILE A 254 9.15 -10.78 24.88
CA ILE A 254 8.03 -10.70 23.93
C ILE A 254 8.58 -10.55 22.54
N ASN A 255 7.95 -11.22 21.60
CA ASN A 255 8.19 -11.01 20.19
C ASN A 255 6.98 -10.38 19.54
N LEU A 256 7.17 -9.24 18.88
CA LEU A 256 6.11 -8.55 18.17
C LEU A 256 6.42 -8.59 16.67
N ILE A 257 5.51 -9.14 15.89
CA ILE A 257 5.54 -9.06 14.43
C ILE A 257 4.51 -8.01 14.01
N SER A 258 4.98 -7.00 13.29
CA SER A 258 4.16 -5.94 12.71
C SER A 258 3.88 -6.28 11.25
N ILE A 259 2.61 -6.32 10.90
CA ILE A 259 2.11 -6.49 9.53
C ILE A 259 1.51 -5.16 9.12
N PRO A 260 2.06 -4.45 8.11
CA PRO A 260 1.45 -3.23 7.61
C PRO A 260 0.06 -3.44 7.00
N SER A 261 -0.83 -2.46 7.13
CA SER A 261 -2.22 -2.52 6.64
C SER A 261 -2.35 -2.73 5.14
N ILE A 262 -1.36 -2.34 4.34
CA ILE A 262 -1.34 -2.62 2.90
C ILE A 262 -1.42 -4.12 2.60
N PHE A 263 -0.95 -4.98 3.51
CA PHE A 263 -0.98 -6.43 3.33
C PHE A 263 -2.21 -7.11 3.90
N PHE A 264 -3.12 -6.42 4.60
CA PHE A 264 -4.33 -7.05 5.13
C PHE A 264 -5.62 -6.28 4.84
N GLY A 265 -5.54 -5.05 4.34
CA GLY A 265 -6.70 -4.20 4.05
C GLY A 265 -7.39 -3.73 5.33
N SER A 266 -8.67 -4.06 5.48
CA SER A 266 -9.48 -3.70 6.63
C SER A 266 -9.21 -4.56 7.87
N GLY A 267 -8.69 -5.77 7.69
CA GLY A 267 -8.30 -6.64 8.80
C GLY A 267 -7.89 -8.04 8.33
N ILE A 268 -7.12 -8.73 9.16
CA ILE A 268 -6.77 -10.13 8.94
C ILE A 268 -8.00 -11.00 9.21
N GLN A 269 -8.32 -11.95 8.33
CA GLN A 269 -9.44 -12.86 8.51
C GLN A 269 -9.22 -13.75 9.75
N PRO A 270 -10.13 -13.76 10.74
CA PRO A 270 -10.05 -14.66 11.89
C PRO A 270 -10.04 -16.12 11.47
N GLY A 271 -9.13 -16.90 12.06
CA GLY A 271 -8.91 -18.30 11.75
C GLY A 271 -8.11 -18.61 10.50
N SER A 272 -7.55 -17.59 9.83
CA SER A 272 -6.73 -17.80 8.63
C SER A 272 -5.22 -17.77 8.89
N LEU A 273 -4.80 -17.29 10.06
CA LEU A 273 -3.40 -17.07 10.40
C LEU A 273 -2.70 -18.39 10.77
N SER A 274 -1.58 -18.68 10.10
CA SER A 274 -0.69 -19.82 10.36
C SER A 274 0.77 -19.34 10.40
N LEU A 275 1.48 -19.70 11.47
CA LEU A 275 2.90 -19.45 11.65
C LEU A 275 3.63 -20.79 11.70
N LYS A 276 4.59 -21.00 10.80
CA LYS A 276 5.39 -22.23 10.74
C LYS A 276 6.86 -21.93 11.01
N TRP A 277 7.44 -22.76 11.87
CA TRP A 277 8.85 -22.75 12.17
C TRP A 277 9.54 -23.90 11.45
N TYR A 278 10.64 -23.63 10.74
CA TYR A 278 11.46 -24.66 10.11
C TYR A 278 12.88 -24.67 10.68
N TYR A 279 13.43 -25.87 10.83
CA TYR A 279 14.83 -26.11 11.14
C TYR A 279 15.40 -27.08 10.10
N THR A 280 16.47 -26.66 9.41
CA THR A 280 17.11 -27.40 8.31
C THR A 280 16.11 -27.92 7.27
N GLY A 281 15.10 -27.11 6.95
CA GLY A 281 14.03 -27.45 6.00
C GLY A 281 12.91 -28.34 6.55
N SER A 282 13.04 -28.90 7.75
CA SER A 282 11.98 -29.69 8.41
C SER A 282 11.08 -28.82 9.28
N LEU A 283 9.77 -29.07 9.29
CA LEU A 283 8.82 -28.35 10.14
C LEU A 283 9.10 -28.68 11.62
N ALA A 284 9.46 -27.68 12.41
CA ALA A 284 9.69 -27.80 13.85
C ALA A 284 8.41 -27.57 14.66
N GLY A 285 7.50 -26.73 14.15
CA GLY A 285 6.19 -26.52 14.75
C GLY A 285 5.31 -25.56 13.94
N GLU A 286 4.02 -25.57 14.22
CA GLU A 286 3.02 -24.70 13.61
C GLU A 286 2.05 -24.14 14.66
N LEU A 287 1.86 -22.81 14.65
CA LEU A 287 0.77 -22.14 15.35
C LEU A 287 -0.37 -21.84 14.38
N GLN A 288 -1.59 -22.08 14.81
CA GLN A 288 -2.79 -21.63 14.13
C GLN A 288 -3.78 -21.01 15.11
N ASP A 289 -4.54 -20.06 14.62
CA ASP A 289 -5.70 -19.50 15.32
C ASP A 289 -6.95 -20.35 15.04
N THR A 290 -7.03 -21.54 15.65
CA THR A 290 -8.15 -22.45 15.38
C THR A 290 -9.47 -21.99 16.01
N LYS A 291 -9.39 -21.21 17.10
CA LYS A 291 -10.56 -20.73 17.87
C LYS A 291 -11.18 -19.44 17.32
N LYS A 292 -10.52 -18.71 16.42
CA LYS A 292 -10.97 -17.42 15.85
C LYS A 292 -11.18 -16.31 16.89
N ASN A 293 -10.61 -16.48 18.09
CA ASN A 293 -10.53 -15.46 19.13
C ASN A 293 -9.15 -14.78 19.16
N GLY A 294 -8.26 -15.19 18.25
CA GLY A 294 -6.91 -14.68 18.05
C GLY A 294 -5.88 -15.26 19.00
N GLU A 295 -6.21 -16.32 19.75
CA GLU A 295 -5.19 -17.16 20.38
C GLU A 295 -4.44 -17.95 19.30
N LEU A 296 -3.11 -17.89 19.33
CA LEU A 296 -2.26 -18.71 18.48
C LEU A 296 -1.87 -20.00 19.20
N ILE A 297 -2.51 -21.08 18.78
CA ILE A 297 -2.40 -22.39 19.42
C ILE A 297 -1.46 -23.26 18.61
N GLU A 298 -0.55 -23.95 19.30
CA GLU A 298 0.33 -24.92 18.66
C GLU A 298 -0.45 -26.15 18.20
N VAL A 299 -0.43 -26.39 16.89
CA VAL A 299 -1.10 -27.54 16.24
C VAL A 299 -0.09 -28.65 15.93
N SER A 300 1.17 -28.29 15.69
CA SER A 300 2.28 -29.24 15.59
C SER A 300 3.51 -28.71 16.31
N GLY A 301 4.28 -29.58 16.94
CA GLY A 301 5.48 -29.24 17.70
C GLY A 301 5.56 -30.00 19.03
N SER A 302 6.22 -29.40 20.01
CA SER A 302 6.49 -30.02 21.31
C SER A 302 5.40 -29.79 22.36
N ASN A 303 4.50 -28.82 22.17
CA ASN A 303 3.48 -28.45 23.16
C ASN A 303 2.11 -28.22 22.51
N VAL A 304 1.62 -29.21 21.77
CA VAL A 304 0.36 -29.16 21.03
C VAL A 304 -0.81 -28.82 21.97
N GLY A 305 -1.62 -27.83 21.58
CA GLY A 305 -2.74 -27.31 22.34
C GLY A 305 -2.41 -26.11 23.24
N ALA A 306 -1.12 -25.80 23.45
CA ALA A 306 -0.72 -24.62 24.21
C ALA A 306 -0.83 -23.33 23.37
N VAL A 307 -1.18 -22.22 24.03
CA VAL A 307 -1.24 -20.89 23.42
C VAL A 307 0.13 -20.23 23.48
N ALA A 308 0.74 -19.99 22.33
CA ALA A 308 2.07 -19.38 22.21
C ALA A 308 2.04 -17.87 22.01
N GLY A 309 0.86 -17.30 21.75
CA GLY A 309 0.72 -15.87 21.51
C GLY A 309 -0.69 -15.47 21.13
N VAL A 310 -0.84 -14.21 20.74
CA VAL A 310 -2.11 -13.62 20.31
C VAL A 310 -1.95 -12.79 19.03
N VAL A 311 -3.00 -12.70 18.22
CA VAL A 311 -3.07 -11.85 17.03
C VAL A 311 -4.13 -10.76 17.20
N MET A 312 -3.77 -9.54 16.85
CA MET A 312 -4.66 -8.39 16.79
C MET A 312 -5.06 -8.16 15.33
N TYR A 313 -6.18 -8.74 14.90
CA TYR A 313 -6.54 -8.82 13.48
C TYR A 313 -6.72 -7.46 12.79
N ASN A 314 -7.25 -6.47 13.51
CA ASN A 314 -7.54 -5.15 12.95
C ASN A 314 -6.30 -4.26 12.94
N GLU A 315 -5.41 -4.45 13.92
CA GLU A 315 -4.19 -3.66 14.06
C GLU A 315 -3.01 -4.23 13.27
N GLY A 316 -3.06 -5.52 12.91
CA GLY A 316 -1.98 -6.18 12.16
C GLY A 316 -0.78 -6.57 13.01
N PHE A 317 -0.98 -6.86 14.30
CA PHE A 317 0.11 -7.27 15.19
C PHE A 317 -0.04 -8.72 15.63
N VAL A 318 1.08 -9.44 15.63
CA VAL A 318 1.19 -10.75 16.27
C VAL A 318 2.15 -10.65 17.43
N LEU A 319 1.69 -11.06 18.61
CA LEU A 319 2.44 -10.99 19.85
C LEU A 319 2.70 -12.41 20.37
N LEU A 320 3.97 -12.83 20.42
CA LEU A 320 4.35 -14.18 20.84
C LEU A 320 5.07 -14.14 22.20
N THR A 321 4.68 -15.07 23.07
CA THR A 321 5.20 -15.25 24.43
C THR A 321 5.63 -16.69 24.70
N GLY A 322 5.36 -17.63 23.78
CA GLY A 322 5.72 -19.04 23.91
C GLY A 322 7.23 -19.27 24.01
N SER A 323 7.69 -19.66 25.19
CA SER A 323 9.11 -19.78 25.55
C SER A 323 9.62 -21.22 25.67
N TRP A 324 8.79 -22.21 25.33
CA TRP A 324 9.19 -23.62 25.33
C TRP A 324 9.96 -23.98 24.05
N ALA A 325 10.88 -24.93 24.17
CA ALA A 325 11.73 -25.35 23.07
C ALA A 325 10.95 -26.19 22.04
N LEU A 326 11.05 -25.82 20.76
CA LEU A 326 10.48 -26.55 19.63
C LEU A 326 11.33 -27.76 19.23
N ASN A 327 12.63 -27.69 19.46
CA ASN A 327 13.56 -28.80 19.25
C ASN A 327 14.74 -28.73 20.24
N GLN A 328 15.61 -29.74 20.18
CA GLN A 328 16.77 -29.83 21.08
C GLN A 328 18.03 -29.11 20.56
N GLN A 329 18.01 -28.63 19.32
CA GLN A 329 19.15 -27.99 18.69
C GLN A 329 19.29 -26.55 19.20
N THR A 330 20.50 -26.01 19.21
CA THR A 330 20.75 -24.63 19.65
C THR A 330 21.19 -23.77 18.47
N VAL A 331 20.61 -22.57 18.36
CA VAL A 331 20.95 -21.57 17.36
C VAL A 331 21.04 -20.22 18.05
N LYS A 332 22.02 -19.40 17.67
CA LYS A 332 22.09 -18.02 18.13
C LYS A 332 21.07 -17.20 17.32
N MET A 333 20.07 -16.65 18.01
CA MET A 333 18.95 -15.90 17.40
C MET A 333 18.83 -14.48 17.97
N GLU A 334 19.75 -14.11 18.87
CA GLU A 334 19.89 -12.79 19.47
C GLU A 334 21.37 -12.36 19.33
N PRO A 335 21.65 -11.15 18.82
CA PRO A 335 23.02 -10.64 18.74
C PRO A 335 23.66 -10.55 20.13
N GLY A 336 24.90 -10.99 20.25
CA GLY A 336 25.66 -10.90 21.51
C GLY A 336 25.21 -11.84 22.64
N GLN A 337 24.19 -12.70 22.43
CA GLN A 337 23.79 -13.74 23.39
C GLN A 337 24.33 -15.11 22.98
N ASP A 338 24.26 -16.08 23.90
CA ASP A 338 24.57 -17.48 23.63
C ASP A 338 23.52 -18.15 22.73
N ALA A 339 23.89 -19.27 22.13
CA ALA A 339 22.94 -20.07 21.35
C ALA A 339 21.86 -20.67 22.27
N ASP A 340 20.60 -20.53 21.88
CA ASP A 340 19.45 -21.05 22.63
C ASP A 340 18.63 -21.99 21.74
N LYS A 341 17.75 -22.78 22.35
CA LYS A 341 16.83 -23.64 21.63
C LYS A 341 15.79 -22.78 20.89
N PRO A 342 15.41 -23.13 19.65
CA PRO A 342 14.28 -22.53 18.93
C PRO A 342 13.00 -22.50 19.77
N LYS A 343 12.36 -21.32 19.86
CA LYS A 343 11.15 -21.04 20.65
C LYS A 343 10.27 -20.07 19.87
N TRP A 344 8.96 -20.05 20.12
CA TRP A 344 8.04 -19.12 19.44
C TRP A 344 8.39 -17.64 19.65
N ILE A 345 8.96 -17.26 20.79
CA ILE A 345 9.50 -15.91 21.03
C ILE A 345 10.62 -15.50 20.03
N TYR A 346 11.22 -16.42 19.30
CA TYR A 346 12.26 -16.12 18.30
C TYR A 346 11.73 -16.10 16.87
N PHE A 347 10.41 -16.20 16.68
CA PHE A 347 9.81 -16.34 15.36
C PHE A 347 10.08 -15.10 14.50
N GLY A 348 10.44 -15.31 13.23
CA GLY A 348 10.73 -14.22 12.30
C GLY A 348 12.06 -13.52 12.56
N ALA A 349 13.01 -14.16 13.26
CA ALA A 349 14.35 -13.60 13.40
C ALA A 349 14.97 -13.30 12.03
N GLY A 350 15.48 -12.07 11.86
CA GLY A 350 15.97 -11.57 10.59
C GLY A 350 14.91 -10.87 9.73
N ALA A 351 13.66 -10.75 10.20
CA ALA A 351 12.63 -9.94 9.53
C ALA A 351 12.79 -8.46 9.90
N ASN A 352 13.73 -7.77 9.24
CA ASN A 352 13.97 -6.33 9.39
C ASN A 352 14.24 -5.87 10.84
N ASP A 353 14.83 -6.75 11.66
CA ASP A 353 15.22 -6.52 13.06
C ASP A 353 16.74 -6.31 13.24
N GLY A 354 17.49 -6.32 12.12
CA GLY A 354 18.94 -6.20 12.10
C GLY A 354 19.69 -7.49 12.44
N ILE A 355 19.01 -8.62 12.63
CA ILE A 355 19.63 -9.93 12.90
C ILE A 355 20.03 -10.60 11.59
N ASN A 356 21.25 -11.11 11.50
CA ASN A 356 21.79 -11.78 10.31
C ASN A 356 22.96 -12.73 10.67
N GLN A 357 23.49 -13.47 9.70
CA GLN A 357 24.62 -14.39 9.94
C GLN A 357 25.87 -13.71 10.51
N SER A 358 26.14 -12.44 10.19
CA SER A 358 27.35 -11.76 10.67
C SER A 358 27.30 -11.45 12.17
N ASN A 359 26.10 -11.25 12.74
CA ASN A 359 25.92 -11.01 14.18
C ASN A 359 25.36 -12.21 14.97
N THR A 360 24.96 -13.30 14.30
CA THR A 360 24.43 -14.52 14.95
C THR A 360 25.09 -15.83 14.50
N ALA A 361 26.25 -15.75 13.84
CA ALA A 361 27.05 -16.88 13.38
C ALA A 361 26.40 -17.73 12.26
N ALA A 362 27.21 -18.62 11.66
CA ALA A 362 26.84 -19.36 10.44
C ALA A 362 25.62 -20.30 10.59
N ALA A 363 25.28 -20.74 11.81
CA ALA A 363 24.14 -21.63 12.03
C ALA A 363 22.77 -20.95 11.85
N PHE A 364 22.73 -19.62 11.70
CA PHE A 364 21.50 -18.86 11.47
C PHE A 364 20.84 -19.19 10.12
N ASN A 365 21.57 -19.67 9.13
CA ASN A 365 21.00 -20.12 7.86
C ASN A 365 20.19 -21.43 7.97
N LYS A 366 20.18 -22.09 9.14
CA LYS A 366 19.42 -23.33 9.36
C LYS A 366 17.96 -23.07 9.71
N ILE A 367 17.58 -21.84 10.02
CA ILE A 367 16.21 -21.51 10.43
C ILE A 367 15.45 -20.81 9.30
N ALA A 368 14.15 -21.10 9.22
CA ALA A 368 13.25 -20.39 8.35
C ALA A 368 11.87 -20.25 9.00
N PHE A 369 11.13 -19.22 8.57
CA PHE A 369 9.81 -18.89 9.10
C PHE A 369 8.84 -18.72 7.94
N ASN A 370 7.61 -19.19 8.13
CA ASN A 370 6.51 -18.87 7.22
C ASN A 370 5.34 -18.30 8.01
N LEU A 371 4.87 -17.13 7.58
CA LEU A 371 3.69 -16.45 8.09
C LEU A 371 2.69 -16.38 6.95
N SER A 372 1.56 -17.06 7.09
CA SER A 372 0.50 -17.05 6.08
C SER A 372 -0.84 -16.68 6.69
N TYR A 373 -1.62 -15.88 5.96
CA TYR A 373 -2.96 -15.46 6.38
C TYR A 373 -3.79 -15.01 5.18
N ARG A 374 -5.08 -14.72 5.44
CA ARG A 374 -5.94 -14.05 4.46
C ARG A 374 -6.27 -12.66 4.98
N GLY A 375 -6.06 -11.64 4.15
CA GLY A 375 -6.55 -10.29 4.46
C GLY A 375 -8.04 -10.17 4.19
N THR A 376 -8.59 -8.99 4.46
CA THR A 376 -9.97 -8.63 4.15
C THR A 376 -9.94 -7.30 3.43
N THR A 377 -10.48 -7.24 2.22
CA THR A 377 -10.70 -5.98 1.52
C THR A 377 -12.18 -5.84 1.22
N GLU A 378 -12.71 -4.66 1.51
CA GLU A 378 -14.11 -4.33 1.31
C GLU A 378 -14.19 -3.22 0.27
N THR A 379 -14.78 -3.53 -0.89
CA THR A 379 -15.04 -2.57 -1.95
C THR A 379 -16.54 -2.35 -2.02
N GLN A 380 -16.97 -1.11 -1.88
CA GLN A 380 -18.37 -0.77 -2.06
C GLN A 380 -18.69 -0.79 -3.55
N THR A 381 -19.84 -1.35 -3.90
CA THR A 381 -20.28 -1.48 -5.29
C THR A 381 -21.74 -1.13 -5.41
N VAL A 382 -22.07 -0.30 -6.38
CA VAL A 382 -23.44 0.02 -6.74
C VAL A 382 -23.81 -0.80 -7.97
N THR A 383 -24.85 -1.62 -7.84
CA THR A 383 -25.48 -2.30 -8.97
C THR A 383 -26.72 -1.52 -9.37
N MET A 384 -26.76 -1.06 -10.61
CA MET A 384 -27.86 -0.33 -11.21
C MET A 384 -28.57 -1.21 -12.23
N PHE A 385 -29.89 -1.29 -12.15
CA PHE A 385 -30.74 -1.93 -13.15
C PHE A 385 -31.45 -0.89 -14.02
N SER A 386 -31.03 -0.81 -15.27
CA SER A 386 -31.72 -0.02 -16.28
C SER A 386 -32.63 -0.94 -17.10
N HIS A 387 -33.92 -0.66 -17.10
CA HIS A 387 -34.92 -1.47 -17.80
C HIS A 387 -35.33 -0.72 -19.06
N ALA A 388 -35.30 -1.40 -20.21
CA ALA A 388 -35.87 -0.94 -21.47
C ALA A 388 -37.11 -1.80 -21.73
N ARG A 389 -38.27 -1.32 -21.24
CA ARG A 389 -39.53 -2.07 -21.33
C ARG A 389 -40.12 -2.06 -22.75
N LYS A 390 -41.18 -2.83 -22.95
CA LYS A 390 -41.98 -2.88 -24.17
C LYS A 390 -42.50 -1.48 -24.49
N GLY A 391 -42.27 -1.04 -25.72
CA GLY A 391 -42.59 0.33 -26.16
C GLY A 391 -41.61 1.42 -25.71
N GLU A 392 -40.66 1.15 -24.83
CA GLU A 392 -39.60 2.09 -24.43
C GLU A 392 -38.35 1.91 -25.28
N ALA A 393 -37.54 2.97 -25.37
CA ALA A 393 -36.29 2.99 -26.14
C ALA A 393 -36.45 2.42 -27.56
N ASN A 394 -37.54 2.74 -28.25
CA ASN A 394 -37.90 2.21 -29.58
C ASN A 394 -37.61 3.18 -30.74
N PHE A 395 -36.91 4.29 -30.47
CA PHE A 395 -36.48 5.26 -31.47
C PHE A 395 -35.05 5.74 -31.23
N SER A 396 -34.34 6.01 -32.32
CA SER A 396 -33.00 6.62 -32.31
C SER A 396 -33.07 8.00 -32.95
N ASN A 397 -32.35 8.97 -32.36
CA ASN A 397 -32.20 10.31 -32.96
C ASN A 397 -31.17 10.33 -34.11
N ASN A 398 -30.54 9.19 -34.41
CA ASN A 398 -29.56 9.10 -35.48
C ASN A 398 -30.28 9.12 -36.85
N PRO A 399 -30.03 10.10 -37.74
CA PRO A 399 -30.74 10.27 -39.02
C PRO A 399 -30.50 9.18 -40.06
N THR A 400 -29.69 8.16 -39.75
CA THR A 400 -29.41 6.99 -40.61
C THR A 400 -30.62 6.11 -40.92
N TYR A 401 -31.80 6.38 -40.33
CA TYR A 401 -33.05 5.68 -40.66
C TYR A 401 -33.68 6.13 -42.00
N LEU A 402 -33.27 7.26 -42.60
CA LEU A 402 -33.84 7.73 -43.87
C LEU A 402 -33.30 6.93 -45.07
N GLN A 403 -34.12 6.74 -46.11
CA GLN A 403 -33.66 6.11 -47.35
C GLN A 403 -32.68 7.04 -48.08
N TYR A 404 -31.55 6.46 -48.51
CA TYR A 404 -30.52 7.19 -49.25
C TYR A 404 -31.05 7.71 -50.60
N GLY A 405 -30.62 8.91 -50.99
CA GLY A 405 -30.93 9.51 -52.28
C GLY A 405 -32.27 10.25 -52.38
N GLN A 406 -32.96 10.50 -51.26
CA GLN A 406 -34.22 11.24 -51.25
C GLN A 406 -34.04 12.74 -51.03
N ARG A 407 -34.94 13.53 -51.64
CA ARG A 407 -34.97 14.98 -51.46
C ARG A 407 -35.35 15.32 -50.02
N GLN A 408 -34.41 15.84 -49.25
CA GLN A 408 -34.60 16.14 -47.82
C GLN A 408 -35.41 17.42 -47.59
N VAL A 409 -35.26 18.41 -48.47
CA VAL A 409 -35.89 19.73 -48.36
C VAL A 409 -36.85 19.93 -49.52
N GLN A 410 -38.12 20.22 -49.19
CA GLN A 410 -39.13 20.50 -50.20
C GLN A 410 -38.99 21.93 -50.70
N LYS A 411 -38.84 22.88 -49.77
CA LYS A 411 -38.74 24.31 -50.09
C LYS A 411 -37.79 25.00 -49.12
N SER A 412 -36.89 25.82 -49.64
CA SER A 412 -36.01 26.68 -48.85
C SER A 412 -36.01 28.07 -49.48
N SER A 413 -36.37 29.09 -48.70
CA SER A 413 -36.32 30.50 -49.05
C SER A 413 -35.77 31.33 -47.88
N SER A 414 -35.65 32.65 -48.06
CA SER A 414 -35.25 33.58 -47.00
C SER A 414 -36.24 33.67 -45.82
N ILE A 415 -37.47 33.18 -45.99
CA ILE A 415 -38.55 33.27 -44.98
C ILE A 415 -39.23 31.93 -44.69
N VAL A 416 -38.99 30.88 -45.48
CA VAL A 416 -39.63 29.56 -45.32
C VAL A 416 -38.62 28.44 -45.51
N TYR A 417 -38.52 27.58 -44.50
CA TYR A 417 -37.84 26.29 -44.59
C TYR A 417 -38.87 25.19 -44.37
N GLU A 418 -39.09 24.36 -45.38
CA GLU A 418 -40.04 23.25 -45.35
C GLU A 418 -39.30 21.95 -45.68
N GLU A 419 -39.21 21.07 -44.69
CA GLU A 419 -38.70 19.72 -44.87
C GLU A 419 -39.68 18.88 -45.70
N ASN A 420 -39.16 17.92 -46.47
CA ASN A 420 -40.03 17.06 -47.27
C ASN A 420 -40.93 16.20 -46.37
N PRO A 421 -42.28 16.33 -46.46
CA PRO A 421 -43.20 15.56 -45.62
C PRO A 421 -43.25 14.07 -46.02
N ASN A 422 -42.90 13.74 -47.26
CA ASN A 422 -42.98 12.38 -47.82
C ASN A 422 -41.63 11.65 -47.80
N ARG A 423 -40.81 11.88 -46.77
CA ARG A 423 -39.54 11.15 -46.59
C ARG A 423 -39.85 9.70 -46.23
N SER A 424 -39.24 8.76 -46.96
CA SER A 424 -39.36 7.34 -46.63
C SER A 424 -38.23 6.89 -45.70
N ILE A 425 -38.56 5.89 -44.88
CA ILE A 425 -37.66 5.30 -43.90
C ILE A 425 -37.11 3.99 -44.48
N THR A 426 -35.81 3.76 -44.35
CA THR A 426 -35.18 2.48 -44.72
C THR A 426 -35.72 1.38 -43.81
N ASN A 427 -36.31 0.33 -44.41
CA ASN A 427 -36.70 -0.85 -43.66
C ASN A 427 -35.47 -1.73 -43.39
N VAL A 428 -35.09 -1.82 -42.12
CA VAL A 428 -33.96 -2.64 -41.64
C VAL A 428 -34.41 -4.01 -41.12
N VAL A 429 -35.70 -4.34 -41.20
CA VAL A 429 -36.24 -5.64 -40.79
C VAL A 429 -35.95 -6.66 -41.90
N SER A 430 -35.18 -7.68 -41.57
CA SER A 430 -34.94 -8.83 -42.46
C SER A 430 -36.04 -9.87 -42.32
N SER A 431 -36.35 -10.57 -43.41
CA SER A 431 -37.20 -11.77 -43.34
C SER A 431 -36.33 -13.02 -43.29
N SER A 432 -36.86 -14.11 -42.72
CA SER A 432 -36.21 -15.42 -42.72
C SER A 432 -36.36 -16.18 -44.04
N TYR A 433 -37.08 -15.62 -45.02
CA TYR A 433 -37.37 -16.26 -46.31
C TYR A 433 -36.67 -15.53 -47.45
N THR A 434 -36.09 -16.27 -48.38
CA THR A 434 -35.50 -15.70 -49.59
C THR A 434 -36.58 -15.03 -50.45
N ALA A 435 -36.27 -13.85 -51.01
CA ALA A 435 -37.18 -13.04 -51.84
C ALA A 435 -38.47 -12.52 -51.16
N HIS A 436 -38.56 -12.56 -49.82
CA HIS A 436 -39.66 -11.94 -49.09
C HIS A 436 -39.17 -10.71 -48.31
N SER A 437 -39.84 -9.56 -48.46
CA SER A 437 -39.58 -8.38 -47.62
C SER A 437 -40.53 -8.38 -46.42
N ALA A 438 -39.97 -8.35 -45.21
CA ALA A 438 -40.77 -8.25 -43.99
C ALA A 438 -41.39 -6.84 -43.89
N SER A 439 -42.59 -6.75 -43.33
CA SER A 439 -43.23 -5.46 -43.02
C SER A 439 -42.37 -4.65 -42.04
N PHE A 440 -42.35 -3.32 -42.21
CA PHE A 440 -41.63 -2.43 -41.29
C PHE A 440 -42.06 -2.64 -39.83
N ARG A 441 -41.07 -2.75 -38.94
CA ARG A 441 -41.24 -2.76 -37.49
C ARG A 441 -40.26 -1.78 -36.86
N ARG A 442 -40.67 -1.14 -35.76
CA ARG A 442 -39.77 -0.28 -34.99
C ARG A 442 -38.76 -1.16 -34.23
N GLN A 443 -37.50 -1.04 -34.60
CA GLN A 443 -36.40 -1.72 -33.94
C GLN A 443 -35.20 -0.77 -33.82
N VAL A 444 -34.47 -0.86 -32.72
CA VAL A 444 -33.24 -0.07 -32.50
C VAL A 444 -32.12 -0.94 -31.98
N TYR A 445 -30.88 -0.50 -32.16
CA TYR A 445 -29.72 -1.13 -31.57
C TYR A 445 -29.26 -0.35 -30.34
N ILE A 446 -29.19 -1.01 -29.19
CA ILE A 446 -28.62 -0.46 -27.97
C ILE A 446 -27.16 -0.89 -27.91
N SER A 447 -26.24 0.08 -28.03
CA SER A 447 -24.79 -0.15 -27.97
C SER A 447 -24.14 0.37 -26.69
N ARG A 448 -24.72 1.42 -26.09
CA ARG A 448 -24.18 2.09 -24.91
C ARG A 448 -25.31 2.58 -23.99
N VAL A 449 -25.05 2.56 -22.70
CA VAL A 449 -25.93 3.15 -21.68
C VAL A 449 -25.18 4.27 -20.97
N GLY A 450 -25.65 5.50 -21.11
CA GLY A 450 -25.12 6.66 -20.39
C GLY A 450 -25.75 6.78 -19.01
N ILE A 451 -24.93 7.06 -18.00
CA ILE A 451 -25.34 7.32 -16.63
C ILE A 451 -25.18 8.83 -16.40
N TYR A 452 -26.22 9.46 -15.88
CA TYR A 452 -26.27 10.90 -15.68
C TYR A 452 -26.54 11.24 -14.20
N ASP A 453 -26.01 12.37 -13.74
CA ASP A 453 -26.40 12.95 -12.45
C ASP A 453 -27.79 13.64 -12.52
N ASP A 454 -28.27 14.17 -11.40
CA ASP A 454 -29.56 14.88 -11.33
C ASP A 454 -29.60 16.14 -12.22
N ASN A 455 -28.44 16.73 -12.52
CA ASN A 455 -28.28 17.90 -13.40
C ASN A 455 -28.13 17.53 -14.88
N LYS A 456 -28.21 16.23 -15.23
CA LYS A 456 -28.00 15.67 -16.57
C LYS A 456 -26.56 15.80 -17.10
N ASN A 457 -25.58 15.91 -16.20
CA ASN A 457 -24.18 15.72 -16.56
C ASN A 457 -23.88 14.22 -16.69
N LEU A 458 -23.15 13.84 -17.72
CA LEU A 458 -22.76 12.46 -17.95
C LEU A 458 -21.67 12.06 -16.95
N ILE A 459 -21.97 11.11 -16.06
CA ILE A 459 -21.02 10.61 -15.05
C ILE A 459 -20.35 9.29 -15.45
N GLY A 460 -20.92 8.57 -16.42
CA GLY A 460 -20.33 7.33 -16.92
C GLY A 460 -21.01 6.80 -18.17
N VAL A 461 -20.29 5.97 -18.93
CA VAL A 461 -20.82 5.29 -20.13
C VAL A 461 -20.50 3.81 -20.02
N ALA A 462 -21.53 2.98 -19.96
CA ALA A 462 -21.41 1.53 -20.07
C ALA A 462 -21.50 1.12 -21.55
N THR A 463 -20.43 0.55 -22.09
CA THR A 463 -20.40 0.05 -23.47
C THR A 463 -20.70 -1.46 -23.49
N LEU A 464 -21.48 -1.89 -24.47
CA LEU A 464 -21.71 -3.31 -24.72
C LEU A 464 -20.70 -3.81 -25.76
N SER A 465 -20.20 -5.04 -25.60
CA SER A 465 -19.27 -5.65 -26.57
C SER A 465 -19.89 -5.78 -27.96
N ASN A 466 -21.18 -6.17 -28.01
CA ASN A 466 -21.98 -6.23 -29.23
C ASN A 466 -23.28 -5.44 -29.02
N PRO A 467 -23.71 -4.59 -29.98
CA PRO A 467 -25.00 -3.93 -29.91
C PRO A 467 -26.15 -4.94 -29.90
N ILE A 468 -27.15 -4.71 -29.03
CA ILE A 468 -28.31 -5.58 -28.91
C ILE A 468 -29.49 -4.97 -29.67
N LEU A 469 -30.13 -5.76 -30.53
CA LEU A 469 -31.37 -5.39 -31.21
C LEU A 469 -32.54 -5.41 -30.23
N LYS A 470 -33.24 -4.28 -30.09
CA LYS A 470 -34.46 -4.09 -29.31
C LYS A 470 -35.63 -3.84 -30.25
N GLU A 471 -36.53 -4.80 -30.33
CA GLU A 471 -37.85 -4.64 -30.97
C GLU A 471 -38.85 -4.00 -30.01
N GLU A 472 -39.93 -3.45 -30.55
CA GLU A 472 -40.96 -2.77 -29.76
C GLU A 472 -41.61 -3.67 -28.70
N ASP A 473 -41.79 -4.96 -28.99
CA ASP A 473 -42.46 -5.94 -28.14
C ASP A 473 -41.56 -6.67 -27.13
N GLN A 474 -40.24 -6.48 -27.23
CA GLN A 474 -39.25 -7.11 -26.35
C GLN A 474 -39.04 -6.30 -25.07
N ASP A 475 -38.47 -6.95 -24.04
CA ASP A 475 -38.04 -6.32 -22.79
C ASP A 475 -36.56 -6.65 -22.53
N TYR A 476 -35.74 -5.64 -22.24
CA TYR A 476 -34.36 -5.85 -21.79
C TYR A 476 -34.07 -5.17 -20.47
N SER A 477 -33.16 -5.78 -19.72
CA SER A 477 -32.64 -5.24 -18.47
C SER A 477 -31.12 -5.24 -18.51
N PHE A 478 -30.53 -4.06 -18.34
CA PHE A 478 -29.09 -3.86 -18.28
C PHE A 478 -28.66 -3.78 -16.81
N LYS A 479 -27.84 -4.73 -16.39
CA LYS A 479 -27.17 -4.72 -15.10
C LYS A 479 -25.85 -3.99 -15.23
N ILE A 480 -25.74 -2.83 -14.61
CA ILE A 480 -24.54 -2.00 -14.60
C ILE A 480 -23.93 -2.10 -13.20
N ARG A 481 -22.63 -2.36 -13.13
CA ARG A 481 -21.89 -2.39 -11.86
C ARG A 481 -20.88 -1.25 -11.84
N LEU A 482 -20.89 -0.50 -10.75
CA LEU A 482 -19.94 0.57 -10.47
C LEU A 482 -19.27 0.27 -9.14
N ASP A 483 -17.94 0.23 -9.15
CA ASP A 483 -17.15 0.15 -7.92
C ASP A 483 -16.92 1.58 -7.42
N ILE A 484 -17.21 1.83 -6.13
CA ILE A 484 -17.18 3.17 -5.49
C ILE A 484 -16.20 3.23 -4.32
#